data_AF-A0A229RG68-F1
#
_entry.id   AF-A0A229RG68-F1
#
_cell.length_a   1.000
_cell.length_b   1.000
_cell.length_c   1.000
_cell.angle_alpha   90.00
_cell.angle_beta   90.00
_cell.angle_gamma   90.00
#
_symmetry.space_group_name_H-M   'P 1'
#
loop_
_entity.id
_entity.type
_entity.pdbx_description
1 polymer ?
#
loop_
_entity_poly.entity_id
_entity_poly.type
_entity_poly.pdbx_seq_one_letter_code
_entity_poly.pdbx_strand_id
1 'polypeptide(L)'
;MDQNEYSRRLRHVLDAHSEDVIARLRTIVKAIGDGVESVQIEVFPDQDGEGTFDVWARFEGPDSFVLNKPIDADRHLFGVVHGETGWEPDVPSLPQGVSADVLVDVVTGWIEAVWAQAFDTPPPVPMEVAGCP
;
A
#
# COMPACT_ATOMS: atom_id res chain seq x y z
N MET A 1 -15.76 -8.03 17.08
CA MET A 1 -14.46 -8.39 16.49
C MET A 1 -13.39 -7.76 17.35
N ASP A 2 -12.40 -8.53 17.78
CA ASP A 2 -11.23 -8.01 18.47
C ASP A 2 -10.11 -7.64 17.49
N GLN A 3 -9.04 -7.02 17.99
CA GLN A 3 -7.90 -6.58 17.19
C GLN A 3 -7.25 -7.73 16.38
N ASN A 4 -7.07 -8.91 16.99
CA ASN A 4 -6.40 -10.04 16.33
C ASN A 4 -7.29 -10.68 15.25
N GLU A 5 -8.59 -10.72 15.49
CA GLU A 5 -9.56 -11.14 14.48
C GLU A 5 -9.60 -10.14 13.32
N TYR A 6 -9.62 -8.84 13.59
CA TYR A 6 -9.56 -7.78 12.58
C TYR A 6 -8.31 -7.90 11.70
N SER A 7 -7.12 -7.93 12.32
CA SER A 7 -5.84 -8.01 11.58
C SER A 7 -5.77 -9.23 10.66
N ARG A 8 -6.26 -10.40 11.12
CA ARG A 8 -6.27 -11.62 10.31
C ARG A 8 -7.23 -11.53 9.12
N ARG A 9 -8.42 -10.98 9.33
CA ARG A 9 -9.41 -10.81 8.26
C ARG A 9 -8.94 -9.81 7.21
N LEU A 10 -8.42 -8.66 7.65
CA LEU A 10 -7.85 -7.66 6.75
C LEU A 10 -6.69 -8.27 5.97
N ARG A 11 -5.77 -8.96 6.64
CA ARG A 11 -4.64 -9.62 5.99
C ARG A 11 -5.07 -10.62 4.93
N HIS A 12 -6.12 -11.41 5.20
CA HIS A 12 -6.65 -12.37 4.23
C HIS A 12 -7.14 -11.70 2.93
N VAL A 13 -7.83 -10.56 3.05
CA VAL A 13 -8.29 -9.77 1.89
C VAL A 13 -7.09 -9.23 1.13
N LEU A 14 -6.14 -8.61 1.83
CA LEU A 14 -4.91 -8.07 1.25
C LEU A 14 -4.11 -9.16 0.49
N ASP A 15 -3.95 -10.34 1.08
CA ASP A 15 -3.20 -11.44 0.48
C ASP A 15 -3.81 -11.86 -0.88
N ALA A 16 -5.15 -11.79 -1.03
CA ALA A 16 -5.84 -12.11 -2.28
C ALA A 16 -5.53 -11.11 -3.43
N HIS A 17 -5.04 -9.91 -3.11
CA HIS A 17 -4.66 -8.88 -4.08
C HIS A 17 -3.14 -8.77 -4.28
N SER A 18 -2.35 -9.65 -3.65
CA SER A 18 -0.88 -9.56 -3.68
C SER A 18 -0.30 -9.64 -5.09
N GLU A 19 -0.84 -10.51 -5.96
CA GLU A 19 -0.32 -10.68 -7.33
C GLU A 19 -0.45 -9.40 -8.17
N ASP A 20 -1.57 -8.68 -8.04
CA ASP A 20 -1.81 -7.42 -8.73
C ASP A 20 -0.84 -6.33 -8.26
N VAL A 21 -0.63 -6.24 -6.94
CA VAL A 21 0.31 -5.28 -6.34
C VAL A 21 1.75 -5.62 -6.73
N ILE A 22 2.13 -6.89 -6.75
CA ILE A 22 3.45 -7.35 -7.24
C ILE A 22 3.66 -6.90 -8.69
N ALA A 23 2.64 -7.04 -9.55
CA ALA A 23 2.73 -6.63 -10.95
C ALA A 23 2.98 -5.12 -11.08
N ARG A 24 2.23 -4.29 -10.33
CA ARG A 24 2.42 -2.83 -10.28
C ARG A 24 3.80 -2.44 -9.76
N LEU A 25 4.25 -3.04 -8.64
CA LEU A 25 5.58 -2.81 -8.07
C LEU A 25 6.70 -3.12 -9.08
N ARG A 26 6.57 -4.21 -9.83
CA ARG A 26 7.55 -4.56 -10.88
C ARG A 26 7.56 -3.53 -12.02
N THR A 27 6.41 -2.97 -12.39
CA THR A 27 6.35 -1.86 -13.36
C THR A 27 7.03 -0.61 -12.81
N ILE A 28 6.76 -0.25 -11.55
CA ILE A 28 7.38 0.89 -10.87
C ILE A 28 8.90 0.72 -10.82
N VAL A 29 9.41 -0.43 -10.36
CA VAL A 29 10.87 -0.65 -10.25
C VAL A 29 11.57 -0.59 -11.61
N LYS A 30 10.92 -1.01 -12.71
CA LYS A 30 11.47 -0.88 -14.06
C LYS A 30 11.54 0.57 -14.56
N ALA A 31 10.74 1.47 -13.98
CA ALA A 31 10.71 2.89 -14.32
C ALA A 31 11.72 3.72 -13.50
N ILE A 32 12.46 3.11 -12.58
CA ILE A 32 13.53 3.78 -11.83
C ILE A 32 14.59 4.27 -12.83
N GLY A 33 14.73 5.59 -12.91
CA GLY A 33 15.70 6.28 -13.76
C GLY A 33 16.64 7.17 -12.94
N ASP A 34 17.44 7.96 -13.65
CA ASP A 34 18.36 8.91 -13.03
C ASP A 34 17.63 9.92 -12.15
N GLY A 35 18.15 10.14 -10.94
CA GLY A 35 17.60 11.11 -9.98
C GLY A 35 16.52 10.55 -9.03
N VAL A 36 16.11 9.29 -9.20
CA VAL A 36 15.35 8.58 -8.16
C VAL A 36 16.28 8.21 -7.02
N GLU A 37 15.96 8.66 -5.81
CA GLU A 37 16.75 8.39 -4.60
C GLU A 37 16.15 7.27 -3.76
N SER A 38 14.82 7.14 -3.75
CA SER A 38 14.09 6.06 -3.08
C SER A 38 12.70 5.83 -3.68
N VAL A 39 12.12 4.67 -3.39
CA VAL A 39 10.70 4.39 -3.59
C VAL A 39 9.98 4.47 -2.25
N GLN A 40 9.05 5.40 -2.11
CA GLN A 40 8.19 5.52 -0.93
C GLN A 40 6.88 4.81 -1.19
N ILE A 41 6.43 4.00 -0.24
CA ILE A 41 5.07 3.46 -0.23
C ILE A 41 4.35 3.99 1.00
N GLU A 42 3.27 4.72 0.77
CA GLU A 42 2.51 5.41 1.80
C GLU A 42 1.12 4.79 1.95
N VAL A 43 0.74 4.51 3.20
CA VAL A 43 -0.61 4.05 3.58
C VAL A 43 -1.39 5.24 4.14
N PHE A 44 -2.54 5.51 3.53
CA PHE A 44 -3.45 6.59 3.90
C PHE A 44 -4.76 5.99 4.42
N PRO A 45 -4.92 5.80 5.75
CA PRO A 45 -6.21 5.48 6.33
C PRO A 45 -7.18 6.66 6.16
N ASP A 46 -8.45 6.33 5.98
CA ASP A 46 -9.50 7.36 5.95
C ASP A 46 -9.72 7.99 7.34
N GLN A 47 -10.05 9.27 7.33
CA GLN A 47 -10.17 10.10 8.52
C GLN A 47 -11.44 9.81 9.32
N ASP A 48 -12.45 9.19 8.69
CA ASP A 48 -13.70 8.81 9.34
C ASP A 48 -13.53 7.54 10.21
N GLY A 49 -12.39 6.85 10.12
CA GLY A 49 -12.03 5.74 11.00
C GLY A 49 -12.83 4.46 10.76
N GLU A 50 -13.50 4.35 9.60
CA GLU A 50 -14.33 3.19 9.27
C GLU A 50 -13.48 1.97 8.84
N GLY A 51 -12.26 2.21 8.36
CA GLY A 51 -11.30 1.17 7.95
C GLY A 51 -11.02 1.12 6.44
N THR A 52 -11.48 2.10 5.68
CA THR A 52 -11.06 2.36 4.30
C THR A 52 -9.65 3.00 4.28
N PHE A 53 -8.90 2.75 3.20
CA PHE A 53 -7.54 3.27 3.03
C PHE A 53 -7.09 3.19 1.58
N ASP A 54 -6.07 3.97 1.25
CA ASP A 54 -5.33 3.88 0.00
C ASP A 54 -3.84 3.61 0.26
N VAL A 55 -3.20 2.95 -0.69
CA VAL A 55 -1.76 2.67 -0.71
C VAL A 55 -1.19 3.22 -2.00
N TRP A 56 -0.23 4.13 -1.87
CA TRP A 56 0.41 4.80 -3.01
C TRP A 56 1.91 4.57 -3.00
N ALA A 57 2.49 4.38 -4.19
CA ALA A 57 3.92 4.42 -4.40
C ALA A 57 4.33 5.78 -4.98
N ARG A 58 5.52 6.26 -4.64
CA ARG A 58 6.13 7.40 -5.32
C ARG A 58 7.64 7.30 -5.35
N PHE A 59 8.25 7.94 -6.33
CA PHE A 59 9.68 8.21 -6.33
C PHE A 59 9.98 9.49 -5.58
N GLU A 60 11.01 9.45 -4.74
CA GLU A 60 11.62 10.63 -4.14
C GLU A 60 12.88 11.04 -4.91
N GLY A 61 13.12 12.34 -4.94
CA GLY A 61 14.28 12.96 -5.59
C GLY A 61 14.03 14.43 -5.93
N PRO A 62 15.01 15.11 -6.57
CA PRO A 62 14.99 16.56 -6.77
C PRO A 62 13.81 17.13 -7.58
N ASP A 63 13.19 16.32 -8.45
CA ASP A 63 12.03 16.70 -9.27
C ASP A 63 10.94 15.61 -9.21
N SER A 64 10.29 15.51 -8.05
CA SER A 64 9.28 14.48 -7.79
C SER A 64 8.15 14.45 -8.81
N PHE A 65 7.73 15.60 -9.35
CA PHE A 65 6.67 15.64 -10.36
C PHE A 65 7.09 14.95 -11.66
N VAL A 66 8.28 15.24 -12.16
CA VAL A 66 8.80 14.60 -13.38
C VAL A 66 9.09 13.12 -13.14
N LEU A 67 9.69 12.78 -11.98
CA LEU A 67 10.04 11.41 -11.63
C LEU A 67 8.81 10.49 -11.57
N ASN A 68 7.68 10.96 -11.05
CA ASN A 68 6.48 10.13 -10.85
C ASN A 68 5.59 10.00 -12.09
N LYS A 69 5.81 10.83 -13.13
CA LYS A 69 5.00 10.80 -14.36
C LYS A 69 5.00 9.44 -15.09
N PRO A 70 6.12 8.72 -15.22
CA PRO A 70 6.15 7.41 -15.87
C PRO A 70 5.34 6.32 -15.14
N ILE A 71 5.09 6.49 -13.84
CA ILE A 71 4.38 5.53 -12.99
C ILE A 71 2.96 5.99 -12.62
N ASP A 72 2.46 7.09 -13.20
CA ASP A 72 1.18 7.71 -12.83
C ASP A 72 -0.02 6.73 -12.88
N ALA A 73 0.01 5.77 -13.82
CA ALA A 73 -1.01 4.74 -13.96
C ALA A 73 -0.90 3.57 -12.96
N ASP A 74 0.30 3.32 -12.44
CA ASP A 74 0.61 2.15 -11.60
C ASP A 74 0.87 2.53 -10.14
N ARG A 75 1.00 3.83 -9.83
CA ARG A 75 1.38 4.32 -8.51
C ARG A 75 0.31 4.14 -7.45
N HIS A 76 -0.96 3.98 -7.83
CA HIS A 76 -2.00 3.54 -6.90
C HIS A 76 -1.88 2.03 -6.75
N LEU A 77 -1.33 1.55 -5.65
CA LEU A 77 -1.08 0.12 -5.45
C LEU A 77 -2.35 -0.62 -5.04
N PHE A 78 -3.11 -0.06 -4.11
CA PHE A 78 -4.32 -0.66 -3.57
C PHE A 78 -5.18 0.42 -2.93
N GLY A 79 -6.50 0.33 -3.05
CA GLY A 79 -7.41 1.27 -2.42
C GLY A 79 -8.77 0.63 -2.16
N VAL A 80 -9.41 1.04 -1.08
CA VAL A 80 -10.74 0.60 -0.68
C VAL A 80 -11.74 1.71 -0.99
N VAL A 81 -12.66 1.45 -1.92
CA VAL A 81 -13.68 2.43 -2.34
C VAL A 81 -15.07 2.04 -1.83
N HIS A 82 -15.90 3.04 -1.58
CA HIS A 82 -17.30 2.81 -1.22
C HIS A 82 -18.15 2.59 -2.48
N GLY A 83 -18.50 1.33 -2.75
CA GLY A 83 -19.41 0.93 -3.82
C GLY A 83 -20.88 0.97 -3.39
N GLU A 84 -21.78 0.60 -4.30
CA GLU A 84 -23.23 0.60 -4.03
C GLU A 84 -23.65 -0.50 -3.02
N THR A 85 -22.88 -1.58 -2.92
CA THR A 85 -23.18 -2.75 -2.08
C THR A 85 -22.30 -2.89 -0.84
N GLY A 86 -21.40 -1.94 -0.60
CA GLY A 86 -20.38 -2.01 0.45
C GLY A 86 -19.02 -1.58 -0.08
N TRP A 87 -17.96 -1.89 0.66
CA TRP A 87 -16.60 -1.58 0.23
C TRP A 87 -16.10 -2.56 -0.83
N GLU A 88 -15.35 -2.02 -1.79
CA GLU A 88 -14.63 -2.81 -2.77
C GLU A 88 -13.13 -2.46 -2.70
N PRO A 89 -12.25 -3.43 -2.35
CA PRO A 89 -12.56 -4.80 -1.92
C PRO A 89 -13.26 -4.87 -0.55
N ASP A 90 -13.91 -6.01 -0.27
CA ASP A 90 -14.66 -6.26 0.97
C ASP A 90 -13.72 -6.44 2.17
N VAL A 91 -13.26 -5.30 2.72
CA VAL A 91 -12.42 -5.26 3.93
C VAL A 91 -13.28 -5.27 5.19
N PRO A 92 -12.81 -5.84 6.31
CA PRO A 92 -13.54 -5.78 7.57
C PRO A 92 -13.57 -4.34 8.11
N SER A 93 -14.68 -3.91 8.70
CA SER A 93 -14.76 -2.61 9.38
C SER A 93 -13.85 -2.56 10.60
N LEU A 94 -13.24 -1.39 10.84
CA LEU A 94 -12.38 -1.18 12.00
C LEU A 94 -13.23 -1.28 13.29
N PRO A 95 -12.90 -2.17 14.24
CA PRO A 95 -13.68 -2.30 15.47
C PRO A 95 -13.60 -1.03 16.32
N GLN A 96 -14.72 -0.66 16.96
CA GLN A 96 -14.75 0.46 17.90
C GLN A 96 -13.70 0.28 19.02
N GLY A 97 -12.87 1.31 19.22
CA GLY A 97 -11.82 1.32 20.24
C GLY A 97 -10.49 0.69 19.81
N VAL A 98 -10.39 0.18 18.57
CA VAL A 98 -9.12 -0.19 17.96
C VAL A 98 -8.54 1.02 17.23
N SER A 99 -7.22 1.27 17.38
CA SER A 99 -6.54 2.36 16.70
C SER A 99 -6.41 2.10 15.20
N ALA A 100 -6.47 3.17 14.39
CA ALA A 100 -6.11 3.12 12.97
C ALA A 100 -4.67 2.64 12.75
N ASP A 101 -3.78 2.80 13.75
CA ASP A 101 -2.42 2.25 13.70
C ASP A 101 -2.40 0.74 13.43
N VAL A 102 -3.40 0.00 13.93
CA VAL A 102 -3.49 -1.45 13.69
C VAL A 102 -3.76 -1.75 12.21
N LEU A 103 -4.59 -0.93 11.55
CA LEU A 103 -4.80 -1.03 10.11
C LEU A 103 -3.48 -0.76 9.39
N VAL A 104 -2.84 0.35 9.72
CA VAL A 104 -1.57 0.78 9.13
C VAL A 104 -0.49 -0.28 9.27
N ASP A 105 -0.33 -0.88 10.45
CA ASP A 105 0.64 -1.95 10.72
C ASP A 105 0.38 -3.19 9.86
N VAL A 106 -0.89 -3.60 9.75
CA VAL A 106 -1.27 -4.77 8.94
C VAL A 106 -0.99 -4.53 7.45
N VAL A 107 -1.34 -3.34 6.95
CA VAL A 107 -1.13 -2.98 5.54
C VAL A 107 0.38 -2.82 5.25
N THR A 108 1.13 -2.18 6.14
CA THR A 108 2.59 -2.00 6.02
C THR A 108 3.30 -3.35 5.98
N GLY A 109 3.01 -4.24 6.93
CA GLY A 109 3.59 -5.60 6.95
C GLY A 109 3.12 -6.49 5.78
N TRP A 110 1.99 -6.15 5.14
CA TRP A 110 1.59 -6.78 3.87
C TRP A 110 2.41 -6.26 2.70
N ILE A 111 2.60 -4.95 2.56
CA ILE A 111 3.44 -4.36 1.52
C ILE A 111 4.88 -4.87 1.61
N GLU A 112 5.46 -4.98 2.80
CA GLU A 112 6.80 -5.56 3.00
C GLU A 112 6.87 -7.01 2.50
N ALA A 113 5.85 -7.81 2.81
CA ALA A 113 5.78 -9.21 2.37
C ALA A 113 5.61 -9.34 0.84
N VAL A 114 4.79 -8.47 0.24
CA VAL A 114 4.58 -8.40 -1.21
C VAL A 114 5.88 -7.97 -1.91
N TRP A 115 6.58 -6.97 -1.36
CA TRP A 115 7.86 -6.52 -1.88
C TRP A 115 8.92 -7.61 -1.88
N ALA A 116 9.07 -8.34 -0.76
CA ALA A 116 9.99 -9.46 -0.64
C ALA A 116 9.67 -10.60 -1.62
N GLN A 117 8.39 -10.82 -1.96
CA GLN A 117 7.97 -11.77 -2.98
C GLN A 117 8.20 -11.27 -4.41
N ALA A 118 8.09 -9.96 -4.63
CA ALA A 118 8.24 -9.36 -5.95
C ALA A 118 9.69 -9.39 -6.45
N PHE A 119 10.66 -9.26 -5.54
CA PHE A 119 12.07 -9.03 -5.83
C PHE A 119 12.99 -9.96 -5.01
N ASP A 120 13.60 -10.94 -5.69
CA ASP A 120 14.62 -11.81 -5.10
C ASP A 120 15.93 -11.07 -4.76
N THR A 121 16.16 -9.93 -5.42
CA THR A 121 17.30 -9.04 -5.20
C THR A 121 16.80 -7.63 -4.97
N PRO A 122 17.39 -6.87 -4.02
CA PRO A 122 16.97 -5.50 -3.75
C PRO A 122 17.16 -4.61 -5.00
N PRO A 123 16.22 -3.69 -5.27
CA PRO A 123 16.36 -2.72 -6.37
C PRO A 123 17.52 -1.75 -6.13
N PRO A 124 17.91 -0.97 -7.16
CA PRO A 124 19.07 -0.07 -7.10
C PRO A 124 18.93 1.07 -6.09
N VAL A 125 17.73 1.34 -5.59
CA VAL A 125 17.42 2.38 -4.61
C VAL A 125 16.68 1.75 -3.42
N PRO A 126 16.83 2.30 -2.20
CA PRO A 126 16.07 1.86 -1.05
C PRO A 126 14.56 2.02 -1.27
N MET A 127 13.81 1.18 -0.58
CA MET A 127 12.36 1.28 -0.48
C MET A 127 11.98 1.47 0.97
N GLU A 128 11.03 2.38 1.19
CA GLU A 128 10.55 2.77 2.52
C GLU A 128 9.02 2.67 2.52
N VAL A 129 8.47 2.04 3.56
CA VAL A 129 7.02 1.97 3.79
C VAL A 129 6.70 2.81 5.01
N ALA A 130 5.75 3.72 4.88
CA ALA A 130 5.28 4.56 5.98
C ALA A 130 3.76 4.62 5.99
N GLY A 131 3.18 4.63 7.19
CA GLY A 131 1.79 5.05 7.37
C GLY A 131 1.74 6.52 7.75
N CYS A 132 0.83 7.27 7.13
CA CYS A 132 0.42 8.56 7.67
C CYS A 132 -0.67 8.30 8.73
N PRO A 133 -0.41 8.55 10.03
CA PRO A 133 -1.42 8.44 11.07
C PRO A 133 -2.48 9.54 10.97
#